data_AF-A0A966Q795-F1
#
_entry.id   AF-A0A966Q795-F1
#
_cell.length_a   1.000
_cell.length_b   1.000
_cell.length_c   1.000
_cell.angle_alpha   90.00
_cell.angle_beta   90.00
_cell.angle_gamma   90.00
#
_symmetry.space_group_name_H-M   'P 1'
#
loop_
_entity.id
_entity.type
_entity.pdbx_description
1 polymer ?
#
loop_
_entity_poly.entity_id
_entity_poly.type
_entity_poly.pdbx_seq_one_letter_code
_entity_poly.pdbx_strand_id
1 'polypeptide(L)'
;TSPRTRARRTAELAGFGKTAVEDGSLAEWNYGQYEGLTTDEIRKTDPGWTVFLHPTPGGESASQVAARCDALIAKIRSTSGDSLLFAHSHVLRVLIARWLGLPPEDGCHFVIQTGTLGILSYEHESPVILSLNATGFRQERRTHSEAHPRKKN
;
A
#
# COMPACT_ATOMS: atom_id res chain seq x y z
N THR A 1 -4.42 -8.34 -7.14
CA THR A 1 -4.41 -9.17 -5.92
C THR A 1 -3.07 -9.84 -5.76
N SER A 2 -2.51 -9.87 -4.55
CA SER A 2 -1.30 -10.65 -4.26
C SER A 2 -1.52 -12.14 -4.52
N PRO A 3 -0.53 -12.90 -5.06
CA PRO A 3 -0.69 -14.34 -5.33
C PRO A 3 -0.83 -15.20 -4.06
N ARG A 4 -0.55 -14.63 -2.88
CA ARG A 4 -0.65 -15.35 -1.60
C ARG A 4 -2.10 -15.70 -1.27
N THR A 5 -2.32 -16.96 -0.84
CA THR A 5 -3.66 -17.51 -0.54
C THR A 5 -4.49 -16.62 0.36
N ARG A 6 -3.90 -16.02 1.40
CA ARG A 6 -4.61 -15.10 2.32
C ARG A 6 -5.21 -13.89 1.59
N ALA A 7 -4.48 -13.27 0.66
CA ALA A 7 -4.97 -12.10 -0.09
C ALA A 7 -6.03 -12.50 -1.13
N ARG A 8 -5.83 -13.63 -1.82
CA ARG A 8 -6.83 -14.19 -2.75
C ARG A 8 -8.12 -14.51 -2.03
N ARG A 9 -8.03 -15.15 -0.86
CA ARG A 9 -9.19 -15.47 -0.03
C ARG A 9 -9.91 -14.22 0.47
N THR A 10 -9.18 -13.17 0.88
CA THR A 10 -9.79 -11.88 1.22
C THR A 10 -10.54 -11.27 0.04
N ALA A 11 -9.94 -11.28 -1.17
CA ALA A 11 -10.60 -10.77 -2.37
C ALA A 11 -11.88 -11.54 -2.71
N GLU A 12 -11.87 -12.86 -2.58
CA GLU A 12 -13.06 -13.71 -2.74
C GLU A 12 -14.16 -13.35 -1.74
N LEU A 13 -13.83 -13.29 -0.44
CA LEU A 13 -14.79 -12.98 0.63
C LEU A 13 -15.35 -11.56 0.52
N ALA A 14 -14.57 -10.63 -0.03
CA ALA A 14 -15.00 -9.27 -0.32
C ALA A 14 -15.85 -9.15 -1.61
N GLY A 15 -16.11 -10.25 -2.33
CA GLY A 15 -16.95 -10.27 -3.53
C GLY A 15 -16.20 -10.03 -4.85
N PHE A 16 -14.87 -9.93 -4.83
CA PHE A 16 -14.03 -9.63 -6.00
C PHE A 16 -13.32 -10.85 -6.58
N GLY A 17 -13.60 -12.06 -6.10
CA GLY A 17 -12.88 -13.27 -6.52
C GLY A 17 -12.90 -13.55 -8.04
N LYS A 18 -13.96 -13.17 -8.74
CA LYS A 18 -14.08 -13.37 -10.20
C LYS A 18 -13.36 -12.32 -11.05
N THR A 19 -13.10 -11.15 -10.48
CA THR A 19 -12.54 -9.98 -11.20
C THR A 19 -11.11 -9.66 -10.77
N ALA A 20 -10.69 -10.13 -9.58
CA ALA A 20 -9.36 -9.90 -9.07
C ALA A 20 -8.31 -10.65 -9.92
N VAL A 21 -7.39 -9.89 -10.52
CA VAL A 21 -6.24 -10.43 -11.25
C VAL A 21 -5.04 -10.56 -10.30
N GLU A 22 -4.32 -11.68 -10.37
CA GLU A 22 -3.08 -11.86 -9.62
C GLU A 22 -1.97 -10.95 -10.15
N ASP A 23 -1.24 -10.30 -9.24
CA ASP A 23 -0.13 -9.42 -9.57
C ASP A 23 1.00 -9.63 -8.55
N GLY A 24 2.15 -10.09 -9.03
CA GLY A 24 3.32 -10.38 -8.22
C GLY A 24 3.90 -9.15 -7.51
N SER A 25 3.67 -7.95 -8.05
CA SER A 25 4.08 -6.69 -7.41
C SER A 25 3.42 -6.48 -6.04
N LEU A 26 2.29 -7.15 -5.77
CA LEU A 26 1.57 -7.11 -4.49
C LEU A 26 2.00 -8.21 -3.52
N ALA A 27 3.01 -9.01 -3.83
CA ALA A 27 3.58 -9.96 -2.87
C ALA A 27 4.09 -9.21 -1.63
N GLU A 28 3.99 -9.84 -0.45
CA GLU A 28 4.65 -9.29 0.74
C GLU A 28 6.16 -9.23 0.50
N TRP A 29 6.82 -8.33 1.22
CA TRP A 29 8.27 -8.28 1.32
C TRP A 29 8.86 -9.68 1.52
N ASN A 30 9.82 -10.07 0.69
CA ASN A 30 10.56 -11.31 0.87
C ASN A 30 11.53 -11.20 2.06
N TYR A 31 11.25 -11.91 3.15
CA TYR A 31 12.10 -11.89 4.35
C TYR A 31 13.31 -12.83 4.26
N GLY A 32 13.50 -13.56 3.17
CA GLY A 32 14.65 -14.46 3.01
C GLY A 32 14.83 -15.39 4.21
N GLN A 33 16.01 -15.33 4.84
CA GLN A 33 16.35 -16.14 6.01
C GLN A 33 15.56 -15.76 7.29
N TYR A 34 14.91 -14.61 7.32
CA TYR A 34 14.08 -14.16 8.43
C TYR A 34 12.60 -14.52 8.29
N GLU A 35 12.21 -15.23 7.22
CA GLU A 35 10.85 -15.73 7.07
C GLU A 35 10.46 -16.66 8.23
N GLY A 36 9.31 -16.40 8.86
CA GLY A 36 8.81 -17.18 10.00
C GLY A 36 9.42 -16.81 11.35
N LEU A 37 10.40 -15.91 11.41
CA LEU A 37 10.95 -15.39 12.66
C LEU A 37 10.19 -14.14 13.12
N THR A 38 10.10 -13.99 14.44
CA THR A 38 9.66 -12.75 15.07
C THR A 38 10.76 -11.70 15.05
N THR A 39 10.40 -10.42 15.14
CA THR A 39 11.37 -9.32 15.26
C THR A 39 12.29 -9.51 16.46
N ASP A 40 11.80 -10.03 17.59
CA ASP A 40 12.62 -10.27 18.78
C ASP A 40 13.63 -11.40 18.57
N GLU A 41 13.28 -12.44 17.79
CA GLU A 41 14.23 -13.50 17.43
C GLU A 41 15.31 -12.98 16.48
N ILE A 42 14.94 -12.21 15.47
CA ILE A 42 15.90 -11.60 14.54
C ILE A 42 16.88 -10.69 15.31
N ARG A 43 16.36 -9.87 16.24
CA ARG A 43 17.19 -8.93 17.01
C ARG A 43 18.16 -9.57 18.00
N LYS A 44 18.05 -10.87 18.27
CA LYS A 44 19.07 -11.61 19.03
C LYS A 44 20.37 -11.75 18.23
N THR A 45 20.29 -11.79 16.91
CA THR A 45 21.46 -11.94 16.02
C THR A 45 21.75 -10.68 15.20
N ASP A 46 20.77 -9.81 15.00
CA ASP A 46 20.91 -8.51 14.34
C ASP A 46 20.27 -7.38 15.19
N PRO A 47 20.99 -6.87 16.21
CA PRO A 47 20.47 -5.85 17.12
C PRO A 47 20.07 -4.56 16.39
N GLY A 48 18.85 -4.09 16.63
CA GLY A 48 18.33 -2.87 15.99
C GLY A 48 17.62 -3.13 14.67
N TRP A 49 17.62 -4.37 14.16
CA TRP A 49 17.01 -4.71 12.89
C TRP A 49 15.56 -4.22 12.77
N THR A 50 15.28 -3.64 11.61
CA THR A 50 13.95 -3.39 11.07
C THR A 50 13.99 -3.69 9.58
N VAL A 51 12.89 -4.22 9.05
CA VAL A 51 12.77 -4.52 7.61
C VAL A 51 13.03 -3.29 6.71
N PHE A 52 12.75 -2.09 7.22
CA PHE A 52 12.89 -0.84 6.45
C PHE A 52 14.33 -0.35 6.38
N LEU A 53 15.13 -0.51 7.44
CA LEU A 53 16.44 0.14 7.56
C LEU A 53 17.62 -0.83 7.45
N HIS A 54 17.36 -2.14 7.54
CA HIS A 54 18.41 -3.14 7.60
C HIS A 54 18.26 -4.15 6.46
N PRO A 55 19.39 -4.69 5.95
CA PRO A 55 19.33 -5.76 4.98
C PRO A 55 18.63 -6.98 5.59
N THR A 56 18.01 -7.76 4.72
CA THR A 56 17.43 -9.05 5.09
C THR A 56 18.16 -10.13 4.29
N PRO A 57 18.97 -11.00 4.91
CA PRO A 57 19.77 -11.99 4.18
C PRO A 57 18.92 -12.89 3.28
N GLY A 58 19.23 -12.92 1.98
CA GLY A 58 18.46 -13.67 0.97
C GLY A 58 17.04 -13.12 0.70
N GLY A 59 16.71 -11.97 1.26
CA GLY A 59 15.44 -11.27 1.11
C GLY A 59 15.49 -10.11 0.11
N GLU A 60 14.41 -9.34 0.06
CA GLU A 60 14.35 -8.08 -0.70
C GLU A 60 14.94 -6.92 0.11
N SER A 61 15.56 -5.96 -0.58
CA SER A 61 15.84 -4.63 -0.04
C SER A 61 14.62 -3.70 -0.15
N ALA A 62 14.62 -2.60 0.63
CA ALA A 62 13.60 -1.55 0.51
C ALA A 62 13.50 -1.00 -0.92
N SER A 63 14.64 -0.85 -1.61
CA SER A 63 14.71 -0.38 -3.00
C SER A 63 14.10 -1.36 -4.00
N GLN A 64 14.22 -2.67 -3.79
CA GLN A 64 13.58 -3.68 -4.64
C GLN A 64 12.06 -3.65 -4.48
N VAL A 65 11.56 -3.53 -3.24
CA VAL A 65 10.13 -3.37 -2.97
C VAL A 65 9.60 -2.06 -3.54
N ALA A 66 10.38 -0.97 -3.41
CA ALA A 66 10.04 0.33 -4.00
C ALA A 66 9.89 0.24 -5.52
N ALA A 67 10.83 -0.40 -6.21
CA ALA A 67 10.81 -0.51 -7.67
C ALA A 67 9.52 -1.18 -8.19
N ARG A 68 9.07 -2.27 -7.54
CA ARG A 68 7.81 -2.91 -7.92
C ARG A 68 6.57 -2.11 -7.50
N CYS A 69 6.63 -1.38 -6.39
CA CYS A 69 5.56 -0.45 -5.99
C CYS A 69 5.44 0.71 -6.98
N ASP A 70 6.56 1.29 -7.42
CA ASP A 70 6.60 2.40 -8.38
C ASP A 70 6.03 1.98 -9.74
N ALA A 71 6.40 0.78 -10.23
CA ALA A 71 5.83 0.22 -11.45
C ALA A 71 4.30 0.01 -11.34
N LEU A 72 3.83 -0.48 -10.19
CA LEU A 72 2.40 -0.64 -9.93
C LEU A 72 1.68 0.72 -9.86
N ILE A 73 2.25 1.72 -9.18
CA ILE A 73 1.70 3.07 -9.09
C ILE A 73 1.58 3.70 -10.49
N ALA A 74 2.59 3.53 -11.35
CA ALA A 74 2.54 4.00 -12.73
C ALA A 74 1.37 3.36 -13.50
N LYS A 75 1.18 2.04 -13.36
CA LYS A 75 0.05 1.31 -13.96
C LYS A 75 -1.32 1.77 -13.45
N ILE A 76 -1.44 2.04 -12.15
CA ILE A 76 -2.67 2.55 -11.54
C ILE A 76 -2.98 3.94 -12.11
N ARG A 77 -1.99 4.83 -12.16
CA ARG A 77 -2.15 6.20 -12.71
C ARG A 77 -2.52 6.23 -14.19
N SER A 78 -2.15 5.20 -14.96
CA SER A 78 -2.55 5.07 -16.37
C SER A 78 -3.92 4.41 -16.58
N THR A 79 -4.55 3.89 -15.52
CA THR A 79 -5.85 3.21 -15.60
C THR A 79 -6.97 4.23 -15.36
N SER A 80 -8.09 4.10 -16.08
CA SER A 80 -9.28 4.91 -15.81
C SER A 80 -10.08 4.34 -14.62
N GLY A 81 -10.48 5.24 -13.72
CA GLY A 81 -11.28 4.88 -12.54
C GLY A 81 -10.46 4.31 -11.37
N ASP A 82 -11.17 3.77 -10.39
CA ASP A 82 -10.58 3.32 -9.13
C ASP A 82 -9.92 1.94 -9.26
N SER A 83 -8.79 1.77 -8.56
CA SER A 83 -8.10 0.49 -8.44
C SER A 83 -8.20 -0.06 -7.01
N LEU A 84 -8.58 -1.34 -6.89
CA LEU A 84 -8.65 -2.04 -5.60
C LEU A 84 -7.51 -3.06 -5.47
N LEU A 85 -6.74 -2.97 -4.39
CA LEU A 85 -5.57 -3.81 -4.13
C LEU A 85 -5.79 -4.67 -2.88
N PHE A 86 -5.54 -5.98 -3.01
CA PHE A 86 -5.48 -6.92 -1.87
C PHE A 86 -4.04 -7.38 -1.69
N ALA A 87 -3.39 -6.96 -0.61
CA ALA A 87 -1.97 -7.20 -0.35
C ALA A 87 -1.68 -7.32 1.16
N HIS A 88 -0.47 -6.96 1.58
CA HIS A 88 0.07 -7.23 2.92
C HIS A 88 0.69 -5.99 3.54
N SER A 89 0.94 -6.03 4.85
CA SER A 89 1.25 -4.83 5.63
C SER A 89 2.50 -4.10 5.13
N HIS A 90 3.65 -4.77 4.99
CA HIS A 90 4.89 -4.05 4.70
C HIS A 90 4.98 -3.56 3.26
N VAL A 91 4.56 -4.37 2.27
CA VAL A 91 4.43 -3.89 0.89
C VAL A 91 3.47 -2.70 0.77
N LEU A 92 2.32 -2.71 1.48
CA LEU A 92 1.38 -1.59 1.42
C LEU A 92 1.94 -0.33 2.08
N ARG A 93 2.73 -0.46 3.15
CA ARG A 93 3.41 0.68 3.78
C ARG A 93 4.43 1.32 2.84
N VAL A 94 5.19 0.50 2.10
CA VAL A 94 6.09 1.01 1.05
C VAL A 94 5.28 1.66 -0.07
N LEU A 95 4.19 1.03 -0.54
CA LEU A 95 3.30 1.60 -1.56
C LEU A 95 2.78 2.99 -1.16
N ILE A 96 2.39 3.17 0.10
CA ILE A 96 1.95 4.47 0.63
C ILE A 96 3.09 5.49 0.59
N ALA A 97 4.27 5.16 1.10
CA ALA A 97 5.42 6.05 1.05
C ALA A 97 5.72 6.49 -0.40
N ARG A 98 5.75 5.53 -1.32
CA ARG A 98 5.98 5.78 -2.74
C ARG A 98 4.86 6.58 -3.41
N TRP A 99 3.60 6.37 -3.03
CA TRP A 99 2.47 7.17 -3.52
C TRP A 99 2.64 8.66 -3.20
N LEU A 100 3.13 8.96 -1.99
CA LEU A 100 3.39 10.31 -1.49
C LEU A 100 4.71 10.92 -1.98
N GLY A 101 5.51 10.17 -2.76
CA GLY A 101 6.83 10.61 -3.21
C GLY A 101 7.93 10.52 -2.16
N LEU A 102 7.70 9.78 -1.06
CA LEU A 102 8.66 9.58 0.02
C LEU A 102 9.61 8.40 -0.26
N PRO A 103 10.80 8.35 0.36
CA PRO A 103 11.65 7.17 0.39
C PRO A 103 10.90 5.92 0.90
N PRO A 104 11.19 4.71 0.41
CA PRO A 104 10.50 3.50 0.86
C PRO A 104 10.67 3.19 2.35
N GLU A 105 11.77 3.65 2.96
CA GLU A 105 12.07 3.50 4.38
C GLU A 105 11.04 4.23 5.27
N ASP A 106 10.46 5.34 4.78
CA ASP A 106 9.39 6.09 5.46
C ASP A 106 8.10 5.27 5.56
N GLY A 107 8.02 4.12 4.87
CA GLY A 107 7.03 3.09 5.16
C GLY A 107 6.96 2.72 6.64
N CYS A 108 8.05 2.89 7.38
CA CYS A 108 8.12 2.67 8.83
C CYS A 108 7.14 3.55 9.65
N HIS A 109 6.64 4.66 9.09
CA HIS A 109 5.72 5.57 9.77
C HIS A 109 4.23 5.21 9.59
N PHE A 110 3.88 4.37 8.63
CA PHE A 110 2.50 3.95 8.40
C PHE A 110 2.20 2.63 9.09
N VAL A 111 1.00 2.46 9.65
CA VAL A 111 0.55 1.16 10.17
C VAL A 111 -0.64 0.70 9.35
N ILE A 112 -0.62 -0.56 8.90
CA ILE A 112 -1.73 -1.20 8.21
C ILE A 112 -2.23 -2.35 9.06
N GLN A 113 -3.47 -2.22 9.53
CA GLN A 113 -4.15 -3.23 10.33
C GLN A 113 -4.88 -4.23 9.43
N THR A 114 -4.91 -5.50 9.85
CA THR A 114 -5.61 -6.56 9.14
C THR A 114 -7.11 -6.26 9.02
N GLY A 115 -7.68 -6.51 7.85
CA GLY A 115 -9.13 -6.37 7.63
C GLY A 115 -9.63 -4.92 7.54
N THR A 116 -8.72 -3.97 7.32
CA THR A 116 -9.06 -2.55 7.17
C THR A 116 -8.80 -2.05 5.74
N LEU A 117 -9.35 -0.88 5.43
CA LEU A 117 -9.16 -0.19 4.14
C LEU A 117 -8.23 1.01 4.29
N GLY A 118 -7.36 1.17 3.29
CA GLY A 118 -6.59 2.40 3.05
C GLY A 118 -7.02 3.00 1.71
N ILE A 119 -7.16 4.32 1.66
CA ILE A 119 -7.54 5.05 0.45
C ILE A 119 -6.47 6.08 0.15
N LEU A 120 -5.80 5.86 -0.98
CA LEU A 120 -4.84 6.76 -1.58
C LEU A 120 -5.54 7.54 -2.67
N SER A 121 -5.41 8.86 -2.66
CA SER A 121 -6.14 9.74 -3.55
C SER A 121 -5.32 10.98 -3.88
N TYR A 122 -5.99 11.99 -4.43
CA TYR A 122 -5.43 13.30 -4.72
C TYR A 122 -6.29 14.38 -4.09
N GLU A 123 -5.65 15.36 -3.45
CA GLU A 123 -6.26 16.64 -3.10
C GLU A 123 -5.71 17.66 -4.10
N HIS A 124 -6.56 18.12 -5.02
CA HIS A 124 -6.11 18.78 -6.27
C HIS A 124 -5.12 17.85 -7.02
N GLU A 125 -3.89 18.29 -7.28
CA GLU A 125 -2.86 17.49 -7.93
C GLU A 125 -1.94 16.76 -6.94
N SER A 126 -2.10 16.98 -5.63
CA SER A 126 -1.20 16.45 -4.60
C SER A 126 -1.63 15.05 -4.16
N PRO A 127 -0.75 14.03 -4.21
CA PRO A 127 -1.05 12.70 -3.68
C PRO A 127 -1.27 12.75 -2.15
N VAL A 128 -2.33 12.12 -1.67
CA VAL A 128 -2.70 12.10 -0.24
C VAL A 128 -3.15 10.72 0.22
N ILE A 129 -3.08 10.51 1.53
CA ILE A 129 -3.81 9.44 2.22
C ILE A 129 -5.15 10.03 2.65
N LEU A 130 -6.23 9.67 1.94
CA LEU A 130 -7.58 10.13 2.30
C LEU A 130 -8.12 9.41 3.54
N SER A 131 -7.75 8.14 3.70
CA SER A 131 -8.16 7.32 4.84
C SER A 131 -7.14 6.20 5.08
N LEU A 132 -6.90 5.85 6.34
CA LEU A 132 -6.01 4.76 6.74
C LEU A 132 -6.64 3.96 7.88
N ASN A 133 -6.58 2.63 7.80
CA ASN A 133 -7.19 1.70 8.77
C ASN A 133 -8.71 1.89 8.98
N ALA A 134 -9.44 2.24 7.92
CA ALA A 134 -10.88 2.37 8.00
C ALA A 134 -11.55 0.99 8.09
N THR A 135 -12.50 0.84 9.00
CA THR A 135 -13.39 -0.34 9.12
C THR A 135 -14.66 -0.20 8.28
N GLY A 136 -14.86 0.96 7.67
CA GLY A 136 -15.91 1.28 6.71
C GLY A 136 -15.61 2.65 6.09
N PHE A 137 -16.06 2.88 4.87
CA PHE A 137 -15.85 4.16 4.19
C PHE A 137 -17.14 4.65 3.56
N ARG A 138 -17.48 5.91 3.81
CA ARG A 138 -18.59 6.61 3.17
C ARG A 138 -18.08 7.96 2.70
N GLN A 139 -17.85 8.09 1.40
CA GLN A 139 -17.62 9.40 0.80
C GLN A 139 -18.98 9.97 0.44
N GLU A 140 -19.36 11.07 1.08
CA GLU A 140 -20.42 11.90 0.52
C GLU A 140 -19.88 12.48 -0.78
N ARG A 141 -20.52 12.17 -1.91
CA ARG A 141 -20.20 12.80 -3.18
C ARG A 141 -20.33 14.31 -2.97
N ARG A 142 -19.21 15.05 -3.01
CA ARG A 142 -19.29 16.49 -3.23
C ARG A 142 -19.95 16.65 -4.59
N THR A 143 -21.24 16.99 -4.60
CA THR A 143 -21.85 17.54 -5.80
C THR A 143 -21.02 18.77 -6.15
N HIS A 144 -20.61 18.90 -7.41
CA HIS A 144 -20.03 20.15 -7.91
C HIS A 144 -21.10 21.24 -7.77
N SER A 145 -21.16 21.86 -6.60
CA SER A 145 -22.02 22.99 -6.30
C SER A 145 -21.38 24.24 -6.89
N GLU A 146 -21.89 24.63 -8.05
CA GLU A 146 -22.01 25.99 -8.58
C GLU A 146 -20.81 26.94 -8.45
N ALA A 147 -20.24 27.27 -9.60
CA ALA A 147 -19.31 28.37 -9.78
C ALA A 147 -19.84 29.65 -9.11
N HIS A 148 -19.08 30.17 -8.14
CA HIS A 148 -19.28 31.51 -7.61
C HIS A 148 -19.12 32.55 -8.73
N PRO A 149 -20.13 33.39 -9.03
CA PRO A 149 -19.94 34.47 -9.99
C PRO A 149 -18.95 35.48 -9.39
N ARG A 150 -17.83 35.71 -10.08
CA ARG A 150 -16.92 36.80 -9.76
C ARG A 150 -17.71 38.11 -9.83
N LYS A 151 -17.86 38.81 -8.69
CA LYS A 151 -18.29 40.20 -8.69
C LYS A 151 -17.23 41.01 -9.45
N LYS A 152 -17.63 41.60 -10.58
CA LYS A 152 -16.86 42.66 -11.24
C LYS A 152 -16.93 43.88 -10.33
N ASN A 153 -15.77 44.37 -9.90
CA ASN A 153 -15.56 45.77 -9.54
C ASN A 153 -14.99 46.48 -10.76
#